data_AF-A0A5C3EA96-F1
#
_entry.id   AF-A0A5C3EA96-F1
#
_cell.length_a   1.000
_cell.length_b   1.000
_cell.length_c   1.000
_cell.angle_alpha   90.00
_cell.angle_beta   90.00
_cell.angle_gamma   90.00
#
_symmetry.space_group_name_H-M   'P 1'
#
loop_
_entity.id
_entity.type
_entity.pdbx_description
1 polymer ?
#
loop_
_entity_poly.entity_id
_entity_poly.type
_entity_poly.pdbx_seq_one_letter_code
_entity_poly.pdbx_strand_id
1 'polypeptide(L)'
;MSVIYNIPGAKDLISSIFNGRDPFYNLTWAGVPLSLLLAAIPHWYTIYLAESNKVQGGWSNANPRFWVQRLIAKSNTNKLSPLELKILRGQSCQANAFENVPLFIATLIWANVTKLDTKTINNFVVGYLTSRLAFTWCYLNLGSRVNSFARTAVFQVGIIWIISIWCKGAMTLLPALK
;
A
#
# COMPACT_ATOMS: atom_id res chain seq x y z
N MET A 1 -9.89 -2.46 -24.69
CA MET A 1 -11.04 -1.85 -23.99
C MET A 1 -11.27 -2.61 -22.70
N SER A 2 -11.47 -1.92 -21.56
CA SER A 2 -11.70 -2.58 -20.26
C SER A 2 -12.96 -3.46 -20.31
N VAL A 3 -12.92 -4.66 -19.70
CA VAL A 3 -14.06 -5.60 -19.62
C VAL A 3 -15.28 -4.96 -18.97
N ILE A 4 -15.06 -3.93 -18.13
CA ILE A 4 -16.10 -3.15 -17.46
C ILE A 4 -17.04 -2.47 -18.46
N TYR A 5 -16.57 -2.12 -19.67
CA TYR A 5 -17.39 -1.49 -20.70
C TYR A 5 -18.34 -2.44 -21.42
N ASN A 6 -18.19 -3.76 -21.23
CA ASN A 6 -19.12 -4.75 -21.77
C ASN A 6 -20.37 -4.93 -20.88
N ILE A 7 -20.39 -4.32 -19.69
CA ILE A 7 -21.53 -4.37 -18.78
C ILE A 7 -22.57 -3.34 -19.25
N PRO A 8 -23.83 -3.73 -19.51
CA PRO A 8 -24.89 -2.80 -19.91
C PRO A 8 -25.04 -1.65 -18.91
N GLY A 9 -25.09 -0.41 -19.42
CA GLY A 9 -25.22 0.81 -18.59
C GLY A 9 -23.95 1.26 -17.86
N ALA A 10 -22.89 0.45 -17.81
CA ALA A 10 -21.65 0.83 -17.09
C ALA A 10 -20.94 2.01 -17.76
N LYS A 11 -20.93 2.07 -19.10
CA LYS A 11 -20.31 3.19 -19.83
C LYS A 11 -20.99 4.52 -19.53
N ASP A 12 -22.32 4.55 -19.51
CA ASP A 12 -23.10 5.77 -19.26
C ASP A 12 -22.96 6.22 -17.80
N LEU A 13 -22.97 5.27 -16.86
CA LEU A 13 -22.71 5.54 -15.45
C LEU A 13 -21.30 6.08 -15.20
N ILE A 14 -20.27 5.49 -15.82
CA ILE A 14 -18.89 5.98 -15.70
C ILE A 14 -18.78 7.38 -16.31
N SER A 15 -19.38 7.58 -17.48
CA SER A 15 -19.38 8.88 -18.17
C SER A 15 -20.02 9.98 -17.32
N SER A 16 -21.12 9.71 -16.62
CA SER A 16 -21.76 10.71 -15.76
C SER A 16 -20.91 11.07 -14.53
N ILE A 17 -20.28 10.08 -13.89
CA ILE A 17 -19.45 10.28 -12.69
C ILE A 17 -18.14 11.00 -13.03
N PHE A 18 -17.52 10.67 -14.16
CA PHE A 18 -16.19 11.19 -14.54
C PHE A 18 -16.25 12.28 -15.61
N ASN A 19 -17.39 12.95 -15.78
CA ASN A 19 -17.58 14.03 -16.75
C ASN A 19 -17.12 13.66 -18.18
N GLY A 20 -17.48 12.46 -18.63
CA GLY A 20 -17.14 11.92 -19.95
C GLY A 20 -15.70 11.41 -20.11
N ARG A 21 -14.90 11.38 -19.03
CA ARG A 21 -13.51 10.89 -19.06
C ARG A 21 -13.44 9.40 -18.73
N ASP A 22 -12.48 8.68 -19.33
CA ASP A 22 -12.18 7.30 -19.00
C ASP A 22 -11.24 7.23 -17.77
N PRO A 23 -11.73 6.84 -16.58
CA PRO A 23 -10.90 6.77 -15.38
C PRO A 23 -9.87 5.63 -15.43
N PHE A 24 -10.02 4.66 -16.33
CA PHE A 24 -9.10 3.53 -16.48
C PHE A 24 -8.00 3.81 -17.50
N TYR A 25 -8.07 4.92 -18.23
CA TYR A 25 -7.06 5.29 -19.19
C TYR A 25 -5.71 5.46 -18.48
N ASN A 26 -5.61 6.33 -17.47
CA ASN A 26 -4.39 6.55 -16.68
C ASN A 26 -4.71 6.48 -15.17
N LEU A 27 -4.15 5.49 -14.48
CA LEU A 27 -4.43 5.20 -13.07
C LEU A 27 -3.74 6.15 -12.08
N THR A 28 -3.01 7.17 -12.56
CA THR A 28 -2.33 8.15 -11.71
C THR A 28 -3.28 8.80 -10.70
N TRP A 29 -4.51 9.15 -11.12
CA TRP A 29 -5.49 9.81 -10.25
C TRP A 29 -5.87 8.96 -9.03
N ALA A 30 -5.95 7.64 -9.21
CA ALA A 30 -6.36 6.69 -8.17
C ALA A 30 -5.17 6.17 -7.35
N GLY A 31 -3.95 6.17 -7.92
CA GLY A 31 -2.78 5.57 -7.29
C GLY A 31 -2.49 6.11 -5.89
N VAL A 32 -2.46 7.45 -5.74
CA VAL A 32 -2.14 8.07 -4.43
C VAL A 32 -3.23 7.79 -3.39
N PRO A 33 -4.54 8.08 -3.65
CA PRO A 33 -5.60 7.74 -2.70
C PRO A 33 -5.62 6.26 -2.31
N LEU A 34 -5.44 5.35 -3.28
CA LEU A 34 -5.43 3.92 -3.00
C LEU A 34 -4.22 3.50 -2.16
N SER A 35 -3.03 4.05 -2.42
CA SER A 35 -1.84 3.73 -1.62
C SER A 35 -1.99 4.18 -0.15
N LEU A 36 -2.59 5.35 0.09
CA LEU A 36 -2.91 5.84 1.43
C LEU A 36 -3.96 4.95 2.12
N LEU A 37 -5.00 4.56 1.39
CA LEU A 37 -6.02 3.65 1.89
C LEU A 37 -5.41 2.31 2.30
N LEU A 38 -4.59 1.71 1.44
CA LEU A 38 -3.89 0.46 1.73
C LEU A 38 -2.95 0.58 2.94
N ALA A 39 -2.29 1.74 3.11
CA ALA A 39 -1.46 2.00 4.28
C ALA A 39 -2.26 2.07 5.59
N ALA A 40 -3.49 2.57 5.54
CA ALA A 40 -4.36 2.75 6.71
C ALA A 40 -5.12 1.48 7.14
N ILE A 41 -5.47 0.59 6.20
CA ILE A 41 -6.22 -0.65 6.48
C ILE A 41 -5.68 -1.48 7.65
N PRO A 42 -4.37 -1.83 7.74
CA PRO A 42 -3.88 -2.65 8.84
C PRO A 42 -4.01 -1.95 10.19
N HIS A 43 -3.97 -0.61 10.22
CA HIS A 43 -4.20 0.18 11.43
C HIS A 43 -5.67 0.08 11.87
N TRP A 44 -6.63 0.39 11.00
CA TRP A 44 -8.05 0.31 11.35
C TRP A 44 -8.48 -1.09 11.78
N TYR A 45 -8.00 -2.12 11.07
CA TYR A 45 -8.26 -3.50 11.45
C TYR A 45 -7.74 -3.82 12.86
N THR A 46 -6.53 -3.36 13.20
CA THR A 46 -5.93 -3.65 14.51
C THR A 46 -6.47 -2.77 15.64
N ILE A 47 -6.96 -1.57 15.35
CA ILE A 47 -7.79 -0.77 16.29
C ILE A 47 -9.04 -1.55 16.66
N TYR A 48 -9.78 -2.03 15.66
CA TYR A 48 -10.98 -2.81 15.88
C TYR A 48 -10.71 -4.04 16.76
N LEU A 49 -9.62 -4.77 16.49
CA LEU A 49 -9.22 -5.92 17.30
C LEU A 49 -8.86 -5.52 18.74
N ALA A 50 -8.09 -4.45 18.92
CA ALA A 50 -7.71 -3.96 20.25
C ALA A 50 -8.93 -3.55 21.09
N GLU A 51 -9.87 -2.82 20.48
CA GLU A 51 -11.08 -2.34 21.15
C GLU A 51 -12.05 -3.48 21.48
N SER A 52 -12.38 -4.33 20.50
CA SER A 52 -13.33 -5.43 20.67
C SER A 52 -12.86 -6.47 21.70
N ASN A 53 -11.55 -6.68 21.82
CA ASN A 53 -10.97 -7.64 22.77
C ASN A 53 -10.46 -6.98 24.05
N LYS A 54 -10.71 -5.68 24.24
CA LYS A 54 -10.27 -4.89 25.41
C LYS A 54 -8.78 -5.06 25.73
N VAL A 55 -7.95 -5.15 24.70
CA VAL A 55 -6.49 -5.20 24.85
C VAL A 55 -6.03 -3.89 25.49
N GLN A 56 -5.33 -3.97 26.62
CA GLN A 56 -4.98 -2.79 27.44
C GLN A 56 -6.20 -1.95 27.88
N GLY A 57 -7.38 -2.57 28.04
CA GLY A 57 -8.63 -1.87 28.37
C GLY A 57 -9.38 -1.31 27.16
N GLY A 58 -8.88 -1.53 25.94
CA GLY A 58 -9.43 -0.98 24.70
C GLY A 58 -8.43 -0.06 24.00
N TRP A 59 -8.77 0.37 22.80
CA TRP A 59 -7.93 1.28 22.02
C TRP A 59 -8.08 2.72 22.52
N SER A 60 -6.97 3.45 22.66
CA SER A 60 -6.98 4.85 23.07
C SER A 60 -6.66 5.78 21.90
N ASN A 61 -7.67 6.51 21.41
CA ASN A 61 -7.47 7.56 20.40
C ASN A 61 -6.82 8.82 20.94
N ALA A 62 -6.81 9.02 22.27
CA ALA A 62 -6.15 10.17 22.88
C ALA A 62 -4.63 10.11 22.70
N ASN A 63 -4.03 8.91 22.81
CA ASN A 63 -2.58 8.71 22.68
C ASN A 63 -2.25 7.37 21.98
N PRO A 64 -2.54 7.21 20.68
CA PRO A 64 -2.41 5.93 19.97
C PRO A 64 -0.96 5.44 19.91
N ARG A 65 0.03 6.34 19.76
CA ARG A 65 1.45 5.97 19.75
C ARG A 65 1.89 5.42 21.11
N PHE A 66 1.46 6.06 22.20
CA PHE A 66 1.76 5.60 23.55
C PHE A 66 1.07 4.26 23.86
N TRP A 67 -0.15 4.05 23.35
CA TRP A 67 -0.83 2.76 23.44
C TRP A 67 0.01 1.63 22.83
N VAL A 68 0.56 1.86 21.64
CA VAL A 68 1.44 0.88 20.96
C VAL A 68 2.74 0.68 21.74
N GLN A 69 3.37 1.75 22.21
CA GLN A 69 4.60 1.68 23.02
C GLN A 69 4.39 0.88 24.32
N ARG A 70 3.25 1.05 24.98
CA ARG A 70 2.92 0.28 26.19
C ARG A 70 2.77 -1.21 25.89
N LEU A 71 2.17 -1.57 24.75
CA LEU A 71 2.09 -2.96 24.32
C LEU A 71 3.47 -3.56 24.03
N ILE A 72 4.38 -2.78 23.45
CA ILE A 72 5.77 -3.18 23.24
C ILE A 72 6.48 -3.33 24.60
N ALA A 73 6.31 -2.39 25.53
CA ALA A 73 6.92 -2.48 26.85
C ALA A 73 6.45 -3.73 27.62
N LYS A 74 5.20 -4.16 27.43
CA LYS A 74 4.68 -5.42 27.96
C LYS A 74 5.51 -6.63 27.50
N SER A 75 6.04 -6.65 26.27
CA SER A 75 6.82 -7.79 25.79
C SER A 75 8.14 -8.00 26.53
N ASN A 76 8.64 -6.97 27.21
CA ASN A 76 9.88 -7.04 27.99
C ASN A 76 9.69 -7.70 29.35
N THR A 77 8.45 -7.74 29.85
CA THR A 77 8.10 -8.27 31.17
C THR A 77 7.29 -9.55 31.05
N ASN A 78 6.35 -9.61 30.09
CA ASN A 78 5.42 -10.70 29.90
C ASN A 78 5.37 -11.17 28.44
N LYS A 79 5.09 -12.46 28.23
CA LYS A 79 4.85 -12.99 26.88
C LYS A 79 3.57 -12.40 26.30
N LEU A 80 3.66 -11.89 25.07
CA LEU A 80 2.50 -11.39 24.34
C LEU A 80 1.63 -12.54 23.81
N SER A 81 0.32 -12.33 23.84
CA SER A 81 -0.64 -13.23 23.19
C SER A 81 -0.53 -13.15 21.66
N PRO A 82 -1.01 -14.18 20.93
CA PRO A 82 -1.06 -14.13 19.46
C PRO A 82 -1.83 -12.92 18.90
N LEU A 83 -2.88 -12.49 19.61
CA LEU A 83 -3.66 -11.31 19.26
C LEU A 83 -2.85 -10.02 19.42
N GLU A 84 -2.16 -9.85 20.55
CA GLU A 84 -1.29 -8.69 20.80
C GLU A 84 -0.15 -8.60 19.79
N LEU A 85 0.46 -9.75 19.44
CA LEU A 85 1.45 -9.82 18.37
C LEU A 85 0.87 -9.46 17.00
N LYS A 86 -0.38 -9.83 16.70
CA LYS A 86 -1.07 -9.42 15.47
C LYS A 86 -1.33 -7.90 15.45
N ILE A 87 -1.74 -7.33 16.58
CA ILE A 87 -1.97 -5.89 16.70
C ILE A 87 -0.67 -5.11 16.47
N LEU A 88 0.42 -5.48 17.16
CA LEU A 88 1.74 -4.87 16.95
C LEU A 88 2.17 -4.98 15.49
N ARG A 89 1.98 -6.15 14.88
CA ARG A 89 2.29 -6.36 13.47
C ARG A 89 1.50 -5.42 12.55
N GLY A 90 0.19 -5.25 12.75
CA GLY A 90 -0.59 -4.32 11.93
C GLY A 90 -0.15 -2.87 12.07
N GLN A 91 0.20 -2.43 13.28
CA GLN A 91 0.72 -1.07 13.51
C GLN A 91 2.09 -0.87 12.85
N SER A 92 2.99 -1.86 12.92
CA SER A 92 4.27 -1.83 12.20
C SER A 92 4.08 -1.87 10.67
N CYS A 93 3.11 -2.63 10.19
CA CYS A 93 2.76 -2.68 8.76
C CYS A 93 2.28 -1.32 8.24
N GLN A 94 1.44 -0.64 9.02
CA GLN A 94 0.97 0.72 8.72
C GLN A 94 2.13 1.71 8.63
N ALA A 95 3.02 1.74 9.64
CA ALA A 95 4.19 2.60 9.64
C ALA A 95 5.05 2.39 8.39
N ASN A 96 5.41 1.14 8.09
CA ASN A 96 6.16 0.80 6.88
C ASN A 96 5.46 1.24 5.59
N ALA A 97 4.13 1.10 5.51
CA ALA A 97 3.38 1.52 4.35
C ALA A 97 3.46 3.05 4.16
N PHE A 98 3.23 3.83 5.21
CA PHE A 98 3.33 5.29 5.14
C PHE A 98 4.75 5.80 4.85
N GLU A 99 5.79 5.09 5.28
CA GLU A 99 7.18 5.40 4.92
C GLU A 99 7.45 5.25 3.41
N ASN A 100 6.71 4.35 2.73
CA ASN A 100 6.91 4.07 1.31
C ASN A 100 6.01 4.91 0.38
N VAL A 101 4.88 5.45 0.89
CA VAL A 101 3.96 6.27 0.09
C VAL A 101 4.65 7.48 -0.56
N PRO A 102 5.50 8.28 0.12
CA PRO A 102 6.19 9.40 -0.51
C PRO A 102 7.02 9.00 -1.72
N LEU A 103 7.74 7.87 -1.64
CA LEU A 103 8.55 7.37 -2.75
C LEU A 103 7.67 6.89 -3.91
N PHE A 104 6.52 6.26 -3.64
CA PHE A 104 5.54 5.92 -4.66
C PHE A 104 4.99 7.17 -5.36
N ILE A 105 4.62 8.20 -4.61
CA ILE A 105 4.14 9.49 -5.15
C ILE A 105 5.21 10.12 -6.04
N ALA A 106 6.45 10.23 -5.56
CA ALA A 106 7.56 10.80 -6.32
C ALA A 106 7.79 10.03 -7.63
N THR A 107 7.72 8.70 -7.58
CA THR A 107 7.88 7.84 -8.76
C THR A 107 6.74 8.02 -9.76
N LEU A 108 5.51 8.19 -9.29
CA LEU A 108 4.35 8.45 -10.14
C LEU A 108 4.45 9.83 -10.82
N ILE A 109 4.92 10.86 -10.10
CA ILE A 109 5.22 12.17 -10.66
C ILE A 109 6.32 12.05 -11.71
N TRP A 110 7.43 11.36 -11.39
CA TRP A 110 8.55 11.12 -12.30
C TRP A 110 8.08 10.47 -13.61
N ALA A 111 7.23 9.44 -13.55
CA ALA A 111 6.70 8.76 -14.72
C ALA A 111 5.87 9.69 -15.62
N ASN A 112 5.07 10.58 -15.03
CA ASN A 112 4.27 11.54 -15.79
C ASN A 112 5.14 12.67 -16.38
N VAL A 113 6.12 13.18 -15.63
CA VAL A 113 7.05 14.23 -16.09
C VAL A 113 7.93 13.75 -17.24
N THR A 114 8.40 12.51 -17.16
CA THR A 114 9.19 11.85 -18.22
C THR A 114 8.34 11.31 -19.37
N LYS A 115 7.02 11.54 -19.33
CA LYS A 115 6.06 11.15 -20.37
C LYS A 115 6.13 9.66 -20.72
N LEU A 116 6.31 8.80 -19.70
CA LEU A 116 6.20 7.36 -19.91
C LEU A 116 4.81 7.00 -20.44
N ASP A 117 4.74 5.96 -21.26
CA ASP A 117 3.49 5.51 -21.84
C ASP A 117 2.50 5.06 -20.76
N THR A 118 1.22 5.31 -21.01
CA THR A 118 0.15 5.07 -20.03
C THR A 118 0.07 3.61 -19.59
N LYS A 119 0.42 2.66 -20.46
CA LYS A 119 0.48 1.23 -20.12
C LYS A 119 1.57 0.96 -19.08
N THR A 120 2.76 1.55 -19.20
CA THR A 120 3.82 1.45 -18.19
C THR A 120 3.38 2.05 -16.85
N ILE A 121 2.76 3.23 -16.87
CA ILE A 121 2.26 3.89 -15.65
C ILE A 121 1.20 3.01 -14.96
N ASN A 122 0.23 2.49 -15.71
CA ASN A 122 -0.84 1.66 -15.16
C ASN A 122 -0.30 0.34 -14.58
N ASN A 123 0.65 -0.30 -15.28
CA ASN A 123 1.29 -1.51 -14.78
C ASN A 123 2.06 -1.25 -13.48
N PHE A 124 2.74 -0.10 -13.37
CA PHE A 124 3.40 0.30 -12.13
C PHE A 124 2.41 0.49 -10.97
N VAL A 125 1.33 1.25 -11.19
CA VAL A 125 0.30 1.49 -10.16
C VAL A 125 -0.30 0.16 -9.69
N VAL A 126 -0.74 -0.69 -10.62
CA VAL A 126 -1.34 -1.99 -10.29
C VAL A 126 -0.33 -2.92 -9.61
N GLY A 127 0.88 -3.04 -10.16
CA GLY A 127 1.92 -3.91 -9.63
C GLY A 127 2.38 -3.51 -8.23
N TYR A 128 2.59 -2.21 -8.00
CA TYR A 128 2.95 -1.68 -6.69
C TYR A 128 1.82 -1.86 -5.66
N LEU A 129 0.58 -1.47 -5.99
CA LEU A 129 -0.53 -1.60 -5.05
C LEU A 129 -0.83 -3.08 -4.71
N THR A 130 -0.69 -3.98 -5.69
CA THR A 130 -0.84 -5.43 -5.47
C THR A 130 0.25 -5.97 -4.55
N SER A 131 1.51 -5.52 -4.71
CA SER A 131 2.58 -5.92 -3.80
C SER A 131 2.35 -5.42 -2.38
N ARG A 132 1.80 -4.21 -2.20
CA ARG A 132 1.43 -3.66 -0.88
C ARG A 132 0.26 -4.42 -0.24
N LEU A 133 -0.73 -4.83 -1.02
CA LEU A 133 -1.82 -5.70 -0.57
C LEU A 133 -1.29 -7.05 -0.06
N ALA A 134 -0.48 -7.73 -0.88
CA ALA A 134 0.13 -9.00 -0.51
C ALA A 134 1.04 -8.87 0.72
N PHE A 135 1.85 -7.79 0.78
CA PHE A 135 2.71 -7.50 1.92
C PHE A 135 1.89 -7.34 3.21
N THR A 136 0.80 -6.58 3.15
CA THR A 136 -0.10 -6.34 4.30
C THR A 136 -0.72 -7.64 4.78
N TRP A 137 -1.21 -8.48 3.86
CA TRP A 137 -1.75 -9.80 4.19
C TRP A 137 -0.71 -10.70 4.87
N CYS A 138 0.51 -10.77 4.31
CA CYS A 138 1.62 -11.52 4.89
C CYS A 138 1.96 -11.00 6.29
N TYR A 139 1.95 -9.68 6.50
CA TYR A 139 2.28 -9.06 7.78
C TYR A 139 1.30 -9.45 8.90
N LEU A 140 0.00 -9.48 8.59
CA LEU A 140 -1.05 -9.78 9.57
C LEU A 140 -1.19 -11.28 9.88
N ASN A 141 -0.97 -12.14 8.89
CA ASN A 141 -1.27 -13.57 9.01
C ASN A 141 -0.04 -14.42 9.33
N LEU A 142 1.16 -13.99 8.94
CA LEU A 142 2.35 -14.82 9.07
C LEU A 142 3.15 -14.45 10.33
N GLY A 143 3.24 -15.38 11.28
CA GLY A 143 3.88 -15.17 12.60
C GLY A 143 5.22 -15.86 12.82
N SER A 144 5.68 -16.71 11.89
CA SER A 144 6.93 -17.46 12.04
C SER A 144 8.13 -16.76 11.40
N ARG A 145 9.34 -17.11 11.85
CA ARG A 145 10.61 -16.62 11.30
C ARG A 145 10.80 -17.00 9.83
N VAL A 146 10.37 -18.19 9.43
CA VAL A 146 10.46 -18.63 8.01
C VAL A 146 9.57 -17.75 7.13
N ASN A 147 8.42 -17.32 7.63
CA ASN A 147 7.52 -16.46 6.87
C ASN A 147 7.98 -14.99 6.80
N SER A 148 9.04 -14.59 7.53
CA SER A 148 9.60 -13.25 7.36
C SER A 148 10.26 -13.09 5.99
N PHE A 149 10.80 -14.16 5.40
CA PHE A 149 11.37 -14.12 4.06
C PHE A 149 10.33 -13.80 2.99
N ALA A 150 9.11 -14.35 3.12
CA ALA A 150 8.01 -14.03 2.22
C ALA A 150 7.63 -12.54 2.28
N ARG A 151 7.63 -11.93 3.48
CA ARG A 151 7.40 -10.48 3.63
C ARG A 151 8.47 -9.67 2.92
N THR A 152 9.74 -10.02 3.08
CA THR A 152 10.85 -9.35 2.40
C THR A 152 10.75 -9.50 0.89
N ALA A 153 10.50 -10.71 0.39
CA ALA A 153 10.38 -10.94 -1.05
C ALA A 153 9.28 -10.09 -1.68
N VAL A 154 8.08 -10.07 -1.08
CA VAL A 154 6.95 -9.27 -1.58
C VAL A 154 7.23 -7.77 -1.47
N PHE A 155 7.91 -7.32 -0.41
CA PHE A 155 8.35 -5.92 -0.27
C PHE A 155 9.28 -5.53 -1.42
N GLN A 156 10.27 -6.36 -1.74
CA GLN A 156 11.22 -6.09 -2.82
C GLN A 156 10.56 -5.98 -4.20
N VAL A 157 9.45 -6.70 -4.45
CA VAL A 157 8.68 -6.53 -5.70
C VAL A 157 8.21 -5.09 -5.87
N GLY A 158 7.72 -4.44 -4.80
CA GLY A 158 7.33 -3.03 -4.85
C GLY A 158 8.51 -2.09 -5.12
N ILE A 159 9.67 -2.38 -4.54
CA ILE A 159 10.90 -1.61 -4.76
C ILE A 159 11.41 -1.77 -6.21
N ILE A 160 11.38 -2.98 -6.75
CA ILE A 160 11.73 -3.26 -8.15
C ILE A 160 10.84 -2.46 -9.11
N TRP A 161 9.53 -2.41 -8.82
CA TRP A 161 8.61 -1.56 -9.58
C TRP A 161 9.03 -0.09 -9.57
N ILE A 162 9.37 0.46 -8.41
CA ILE A 162 9.86 1.83 -8.28
C ILE A 162 11.12 2.04 -9.11
N ILE A 163 12.16 1.22 -8.90
CA ILE A 163 13.44 1.33 -9.63
C ILE A 163 13.22 1.25 -11.13
N SER A 164 12.36 0.32 -11.59
CA SER A 164 12.08 0.15 -13.01
C SER A 164 11.54 1.42 -13.67
N ILE A 165 10.69 2.18 -12.97
CA ILE A 165 10.12 3.43 -13.47
C ILE A 165 11.14 4.55 -13.46
N TRP A 166 11.99 4.62 -12.44
CA TRP A 166 13.10 5.56 -12.42
C TRP A 166 14.05 5.32 -13.59
N CYS A 167 14.46 4.08 -13.82
CA CYS A 167 15.31 3.72 -14.96
C CYS A 167 14.62 4.04 -16.30
N LYS A 168 13.36 3.64 -16.49
CA LYS A 168 12.63 3.92 -17.73
C LYS A 168 12.50 5.42 -18.00
N GLY A 169 12.15 6.22 -17.00
CA GLY A 169 12.07 7.68 -17.16
C GLY A 169 13.44 8.33 -17.35
N ALA A 170 14.51 7.77 -16.79
CA ALA A 170 15.86 8.26 -17.07
C ALA A 170 16.23 8.02 -18.54
N MET A 171 15.91 6.84 -19.09
CA MET A 171 16.18 6.51 -20.50
C MET A 171 15.52 7.46 -21.49
N THR A 172 14.36 8.07 -21.16
CA THR A 172 13.73 9.07 -22.04
C THR A 172 14.44 10.41 -22.05
N LEU A 173 15.32 10.67 -21.07
CA LEU A 173 16.09 11.91 -20.95
C LEU A 173 17.51 11.77 -21.51
N LEU A 174 17.99 10.54 -21.70
CA LEU A 174 19.33 10.28 -22.23
C LEU A 174 19.36 10.49 -23.75
N PRO A 175 20.39 11.17 -24.28
CA PRO A 175 20.58 11.30 -25.71
C PRO A 175 21.00 9.96 -26.33
N ALA A 176 20.77 9.79 -27.63
CA ALA A 176 21.35 8.69 -28.39
C ALA A 176 22.88 8.78 -28.36
N LEU A 177 23.54 7.65 -28.15
CA LEU A 177 24.97 7.55 -28.39
C LEU A 177 25.19 7.74 -29.90
N LYS A 178 26.05 8.69 -30.26
CA LYS A 178 26.45 8.96 -31.65
C LYS A 178 27.14 7.76 -32.27
#